data_AF-A0A965RE74-F1
#
_entry.id   AF-A0A965RE74-F1
#
_cell.length_a   1.000
_cell.length_b   1.000
_cell.length_c   1.000
_cell.angle_alpha   90.00
_cell.angle_beta   90.00
_cell.angle_gamma   90.00
#
_symmetry.space_group_name_H-M   'P 1'
#
loop_
_entity.id
_entity.type
_entity.pdbx_description
1 polymer ?
#
loop_
_entity_poly.entity_id
_entity_poly.type
_entity_poly.pdbx_seq_one_letter_code
_entity_poly.pdbx_strand_id
1 'polypeptide(L)' 'MFKRHPVQTVMGYRIPEPRLTGMAVLWALVYLGLPLLLVGTLIDGLIQLTTGVCTGLWCFF' A
#
# COMPACT_ATOMS: atom_id res chain seq x y z
N MET A 1 1.39 -24.59 -3.52
CA MET A 1 0.40 -24.99 -4.54
C MET A 1 -0.80 -24.05 -4.40
N PHE A 2 -0.92 -23.04 -5.27
CA PHE A 2 -2.01 -22.06 -5.19
C PHE A 2 -3.36 -22.76 -5.42
N LYS A 3 -4.18 -22.90 -4.36
CA LYS A 3 -5.56 -23.37 -4.49
C LYS A 3 -6.35 -22.33 -5.28
N ARG A 4 -6.85 -22.70 -6.46
CA ARG A 4 -7.81 -21.86 -7.19
C ARG A 4 -9.08 -21.75 -6.35
N HIS A 5 -9.51 -20.53 -6.08
CA HIS A 5 -10.81 -20.30 -5.46
C HIS A 5 -11.93 -20.67 -6.45
N PRO A 6 -13.02 -21.29 -5.97
CA PRO A 6 -14.16 -21.61 -6.81
C PRO A 6 -14.74 -20.34 -7.40
N VAL A 7 -15.21 -20.43 -8.65
CA VAL A 7 -15.84 -19.33 -9.38
C VAL A 7 -17.02 -18.80 -8.55
N GLN A 8 -16.88 -17.59 -8.01
CA GLN A 8 -17.95 -16.97 -7.24
C GLN A 8 -19.03 -16.45 -8.20
N THR A 9 -20.24 -16.99 -8.05
CA THR A 9 -21.45 -16.47 -8.68
C THR A 9 -22.21 -15.68 -7.63
N VAL A 10 -22.50 -14.41 -7.92
CA VAL A 10 -23.25 -13.52 -7.03
C VAL A 10 -24.48 -13.05 -7.81
N MET A 11 -25.67 -13.30 -7.28
CA MET A 11 -26.95 -12.94 -7.92
C MET A 11 -27.11 -13.46 -9.36
N GLY A 12 -26.58 -14.65 -9.65
CA GLY A 12 -26.62 -15.24 -11.01
C GLY A 12 -25.59 -14.69 -12.00
N TYR A 13 -24.79 -13.69 -11.62
CA TYR A 13 -23.69 -13.17 -12.43
C TYR A 13 -22.36 -13.78 -12.02
N ARG A 14 -21.55 -14.17 -13.03
CA ARG A 14 -20.18 -14.66 -12.83
C ARG A 14 -19.25 -13.47 -12.71
N ILE A 15 -18.62 -13.31 -11.54
CA ILE A 15 -17.63 -12.26 -11.33
C ILE A 15 -16.35 -12.64 -12.09
N PRO A 16 -15.75 -11.74 -12.89
CA PRO A 16 -14.48 -12.00 -13.53
C PRO A 16 -13.39 -12.22 -12.48
N GLU A 17 -12.53 -13.22 -12.72
CA GLU A 17 -11.46 -13.57 -11.78
C GLU A 17 -10.52 -12.38 -11.55
N PRO A 18 -10.05 -12.15 -10.30
CA PRO A 18 -9.14 -11.06 -10.01
C PRO A 18 -7.86 -11.22 -10.82
N ARG A 19 -7.60 -10.26 -11.71
CA ARG A 19 -6.43 -10.25 -12.59
C ARG A 19 -5.40 -9.30 -12.01
N LEU A 20 -4.17 -9.78 -11.86
CA LEU A 20 -3.07 -8.91 -11.50
C LEU A 20 -2.75 -8.02 -12.71
N THR A 21 -3.31 -6.82 -12.73
CA THR A 21 -3.05 -5.82 -13.78
C THR A 21 -2.04 -4.79 -13.27
N GLY A 22 -1.35 -4.11 -14.18
CA GLY A 22 -0.48 -2.98 -13.78
C GLY A 22 -1.25 -1.90 -13.01
N MET A 23 -2.51 -1.67 -13.37
CA MET A 23 -3.41 -0.78 -12.64
C MET A 23 -3.63 -1.24 -11.19
N ALA A 24 -3.81 -2.54 -10.95
CA ALA A 24 -3.97 -3.08 -9.61
C ALA A 24 -2.72 -2.86 -8.75
N VAL A 25 -1.53 -3.02 -9.33
CA VAL A 25 -0.25 -2.74 -8.63
C VAL A 25 -0.12 -1.27 -8.30
N LEU A 26 -0.46 -0.38 -9.24
CA LEU A 26 -0.46 1.07 -9.01
C LEU A 26 -1.39 1.43 -7.85
N TRP A 27 -2.62 0.92 -7.85
CA TRP A 27 -3.55 1.16 -6.75
C TRP A 27 -3.07 0.58 -5.42
N ALA A 28 -2.43 -0.59 -5.42
CA ALA A 28 -1.83 -1.14 -4.21
C ALA A 28 -0.72 -0.22 -3.66
N LEU A 29 0.14 0.33 -4.53
CA LEU A 29 1.16 1.31 -4.14
C LEU A 29 0.54 2.60 -3.59
N VAL A 30 -0.55 3.09 -4.19
CA VAL A 30 -1.24 4.27 -3.67
C VAL A 30 -1.87 3.98 -2.31
N TYR A 31 -2.64 2.89 -2.19
CA TYR A 31 -3.37 2.59 -0.96
C TYR A 31 -2.48 2.15 0.20
N LEU A 32 -1.33 1.54 -0.06
CA LEU A 32 -0.41 1.11 0.99
C LEU A 32 0.77 2.06 1.15
N GLY A 33 1.35 2.51 0.05
CA GLY A 33 2.51 3.40 0.06
C GLY A 33 2.16 4.81 0.54
N LEU A 34 1.03 5.38 0.12
CA LEU A 34 0.67 6.75 0.53
C LEU A 34 0.45 6.86 2.05
N PRO A 35 -0.28 5.96 2.72
CA PRO A 35 -0.37 5.98 4.19
C PRO A 35 0.97 5.74 4.87
N LEU A 36 1.79 4.82 4.36
CA LEU A 36 3.12 4.56 4.92
C LEU A 36 4.00 5.81 4.86
N LEU A 37 4.01 6.50 3.71
CA LEU A 37 4.77 7.73 3.52
C LEU A 37 4.25 8.85 4.42
N LEU A 38 2.94 9.03 4.52
CA LEU A 38 2.33 10.04 5.38
C LEU A 38 2.68 9.83 6.85
N VAL A 39 2.54 8.60 7.34
CA VAL A 39 2.85 8.27 8.74
C VAL A 39 4.34 8.39 9.00
N GLY A 40 5.18 7.91 8.07
CA GLY A 40 6.64 8.03 8.16
C GLY A 40 7.10 9.48 8.23
N THR A 41 6.63 10.34 7.32
CA THR A 41 6.99 11.77 7.32
C THR A 41 6.55 12.49 8.59
N LEU A 42 5.37 12.17 9.12
CA LEU A 42 4.89 12.75 10.37
C LEU A 42 5.78 12.35 11.55
N ILE A 43 6.14 11.07 11.64
CA ILE A 43 7.03 10.57 12.71
C ILE A 43 8.42 11.20 12.60
N ASP A 44 9.00 11.22 11.41
CA ASP A 44 10.32 11.80 11.17
C ASP A 44 10.32 13.30 11.50
N GLY A 45 9.27 14.03 11.09
CA GLY A 45 9.08 15.44 11.44
C GLY A 45 8.96 15.67 12.95
N LEU A 46 8.23 14.83 13.68
CA LEU A 46 8.13 14.92 15.14
C LEU A 46 9.49 14.68 15.82
N ILE A 47 10.26 13.70 15.35
CA ILE A 47 11.60 13.43 15.87
C ILE A 47 12.52 14.62 15.59
N GLN A 48 12.49 15.18 14.39
CA GLN A 48 13.30 16.34 14.04
C GLN A 48 12.95 17.56 14.88
N LEU A 49 11.66 17.81 15.12
CA LEU A 49 11.20 18.93 15.96
C LEU A 49 11.63 18.78 17.42
N THR A 50 11.78 17.55 17.93
CA THR A 50 12.10 17.30 19.35
C THR A 50 13.58 17.12 19.62
N THR A 51 14.32 16.50 18.70
CA THR A 51 15.72 16.11 18.89
C THR A 51 16.70 16.88 18.00
N GLY A 52 16.21 17.52 16.93
CA GLY A 52 17.05 18.13 15.90
C GLY A 52 17.76 17.12 14.99
N VAL A 53 17.56 15.81 15.19
CA VAL A 53 18.18 14.76 14.39
C VAL A 53 17.23 14.33 13.27
N CYS A 54 17.78 14.22 12.05
CA CYS A 54 17.07 13.63 10.92
C CYS A 54 17.13 12.10 11.06
N THR A 55 15.97 11.44 11.12
CA THR A 55 15.83 9.97 11.10
C THR A 55 14.91 9.53 9.95
N GLY A 56 15.07 8.30 9.46
CA GLY A 56 14.09 7.66 8.57
C GLY A 56 14.43 7.68 7.08
N LEU A 57 13.40 7.47 6.24
CA LEU A 57 13.54 7.26 4.79
C LEU A 57 13.97 8.52 4.04
N TRP A 58 13.78 9.70 4.65
CA TRP A 58 14.05 11.00 4.07
C TRP A 58 15.46 11.53 4.36
N CYS A 59 16.18 10.92 5.30
CA CYS A 59 17.53 11.34 5.69
C CYS A 59 18.64 10.60 4.92
N PHE A 60 18.26 9.85 3.88
CA PHE A 60 19.18 9.21 2.96
C PHE A 60 19.72 10.18 1.89
N PHE A 61 19.26 11.44 1.88
CA PHE A 61 19.61 12.51 0.94
C PHE A 61 20.12 13.72 1.72
#